data_AF-A0A497KD88-F1
#
_entry.id   AF-A0A497KD88-F1
#
_cell.length_a   1.000
_cell.length_b   1.000
_cell.length_c   1.000
_cell.angle_alpha   90.00
_cell.angle_beta   90.00
_cell.angle_gamma   90.00
#
_symmetry.space_group_name_H-M   'P 1'
#
loop_
_entity.id
_entity.type
_entity.pdbx_description
1 polymer ?
#
loop_
_entity_poly.entity_id
_entity_poly.type
_entity_poly.pdbx_seq_one_letter_code
_entity_poly.pdbx_strand_id
1 'polypeptide(L)' 'MPIIKKLVDLKTCRAIILPAEWLKYYEQKFGGKIESVAVEINDVLKIRPIPPKEASNVERGRNSPSA' A
#
# COMPACT_ATOMS: atom_id res chain seq x y z
N MET A 1 6.09 -2.44 20.18
CA MET A 1 7.43 -2.96 19.84
C MET A 1 7.59 -2.99 18.33
N PRO A 2 8.70 -2.50 17.75
CA PRO A 2 8.93 -2.58 16.31
C PRO A 2 9.08 -4.05 15.87
N ILE A 3 8.43 -4.42 14.77
CA ILE A 3 8.55 -5.76 14.18
C ILE A 3 9.63 -5.70 13.11
N ILE A 4 10.75 -6.38 13.33
CA ILE A 4 11.82 -6.49 12.34
C ILE A 4 11.35 -7.46 11.24
N LYS A 5 11.34 -6.99 10.00
CA LYS A 5 10.99 -7.80 8.82
C LYS A 5 12.18 -7.92 7.88
N LYS A 6 12.31 -9.07 7.22
CA LYS A 6 13.33 -9.31 6.20
C LYS A 6 12.99 -8.51 4.93
N LEU A 7 14.01 -7.91 4.33
CA LEU A 7 13.93 -7.37 2.97
C LEU A 7 13.98 -8.52 1.96
N VAL A 8 13.01 -8.55 1.06
CA VAL A 8 12.91 -9.50 -0.04
C VAL A 8 13.48 -8.86 -1.31
N ASP A 9 14.33 -9.61 -1.99
CA ASP A 9 14.93 -9.23 -3.26
C ASP A 9 13.94 -9.40 -4.43
N LEU A 10 13.43 -8.25 -4.91
CA LEU A 10 12.80 -8.03 -6.21
C LEU A 10 13.85 -8.04 -7.34
N LYS A 11 13.58 -8.52 -8.55
CA LYS A 11 14.52 -8.34 -9.68
C LYS A 11 14.91 -6.87 -9.90
N THR A 12 13.94 -5.96 -9.74
CA THR A 12 14.09 -4.52 -10.02
C THR A 12 13.89 -3.65 -8.77
N CYS A 13 13.57 -4.24 -7.61
CA CYS A 13 13.23 -3.49 -6.40
C CYS A 13 13.46 -4.32 -5.11
N ARG A 14 13.16 -3.73 -3.96
CA ARG A 14 13.14 -4.42 -2.66
C ARG A 14 11.73 -4.39 -2.10
N ALA A 15 11.31 -5.46 -1.44
CA ALA A 15 9.99 -5.55 -0.83
C ALA A 15 10.07 -5.93 0.65
N ILE A 16 9.04 -5.54 1.41
CA ILE A 16 8.78 -6.07 2.76
C ILE A 16 7.47 -6.86 2.74
N ILE A 17 7.40 -7.88 3.59
CA ILE A 17 6.16 -8.64 3.78
C ILE A 17 5.34 -7.95 4.87
N LEU A 18 4.20 -7.39 4.48
CA LEU A 18 3.24 -6.81 5.42
C LEU A 18 2.56 -7.92 6.25
N PRO A 19 2.30 -7.69 7.55
CA PRO A 19 1.53 -8.63 8.36
C PRO A 19 0.12 -8.86 7.80
N ALA A 20 -0.30 -10.11 7.66
CA ALA A 20 -1.63 -10.45 7.13
C ALA A 20 -2.76 -9.88 8.01
N GLU A 21 -2.58 -9.89 9.33
CA GLU A 21 -3.56 -9.32 10.28
C GLU A 21 -3.75 -7.82 10.11
N TRP A 22 -2.70 -7.10 9.73
CA TRP A 22 -2.78 -5.67 9.45
C TRP A 22 -3.67 -5.41 8.23
N LEU A 23 -3.49 -6.17 7.13
CA LEU A 23 -4.36 -6.09 5.96
C LEU A 23 -5.81 -6.46 6.31
N LYS A 24 -6.02 -7.60 6.98
CA LYS A 24 -7.34 -8.09 7.36
C LYS A 24 -8.13 -7.07 8.22
N TYR A 25 -7.45 -6.43 9.16
CA TYR A 25 -8.04 -5.36 9.98
C TYR A 25 -8.61 -4.23 9.10
N TYR A 26 -7.85 -3.78 8.10
CA TYR A 26 -8.29 -2.71 7.22
C TYR A 26 -9.33 -3.16 6.20
N GLU A 27 -9.25 -4.39 5.72
CA GLU A 27 -10.29 -4.94 4.82
C GLU A 27 -11.65 -5.01 5.50
N GLN A 28 -11.68 -5.44 6.77
CA GLN A 28 -12.89 -5.41 7.60
C GLN A 28 -13.36 -3.98 7.85
N LYS A 29 -12.44 -3.06 8.13
CA LYS A 29 -12.75 -1.66 8.42
C LYS A 29 -13.30 -0.91 7.20
N PHE A 30 -12.78 -1.17 6.01
CA PHE A 30 -13.17 -0.49 4.78
C PHE A 30 -14.25 -1.24 3.99
N GLY A 31 -14.56 -2.47 4.36
CA GLY A 31 -15.58 -3.29 3.69
C GLY A 31 -15.14 -3.76 2.31
N GLY A 32 -13.87 -4.12 2.13
CA GLY A 32 -13.36 -4.62 0.85
C GLY A 32 -11.84 -4.84 0.83
N LYS A 33 -11.37 -5.52 -0.21
CA LYS A 33 -9.97 -5.93 -0.38
C LYS A 33 -9.04 -4.73 -0.59
N ILE A 34 -7.89 -4.71 0.08
CA ILE A 34 -6.87 -3.67 -0.12
C ILE A 34 -5.91 -4.09 -1.23
N GLU A 35 -5.95 -3.36 -2.34
CA GLU A 35 -5.10 -3.65 -3.51
C GLU A 35 -3.89 -2.71 -3.61
N SER A 36 -3.90 -1.62 -2.85
CA SER A 36 -2.88 -0.58 -2.93
C SER A 36 -2.60 0.04 -1.57
N VAL A 37 -1.37 0.53 -1.40
CA VAL A 37 -0.92 1.28 -0.24
C VAL A 37 -0.28 2.58 -0.70
N ALA A 38 -0.52 3.67 0.03
CA ALA A 38 0.30 4.87 -0.07
C ALA A 38 1.60 4.65 0.69
N VAL A 39 2.71 5.07 0.08
CA VAL A 39 4.04 5.08 0.68
C VAL A 39 4.54 6.52 0.64
N GLU A 40 4.66 7.13 1.81
CA GLU A 40 5.31 8.44 1.95
C GLU A 40 6.80 8.23 2.21
N ILE A 41 7.65 8.83 1.39
CA ILE A 41 9.11 8.68 1.44
C ILE A 41 9.70 9.94 2.09
N ASN A 42 10.25 9.78 3.27
CA ASN A 42 11.05 10.78 4.01
C ASN A 42 12.16 10.01 4.76
N ASP A 43 12.64 10.52 5.89
CA ASP A 43 13.53 9.80 6.82
C ASP A 43 12.90 8.49 7.34
N VAL A 44 11.56 8.43 7.39
CA VAL A 44 10.79 7.24 7.75
C VAL A 44 9.80 6.91 6.63
N LEU A 45 9.82 5.66 6.15
CA LEU A 45 8.79 5.14 5.24
C LEU A 45 7.48 4.93 6.01
N LYS A 46 6.45 5.70 5.65
CA LYS A 46 5.09 5.53 6.21
C LYS A 46 4.21 4.84 5.18
N ILE A 47 3.65 3.71 5.57
CA ILE A 47 2.77 2.90 4.72
C ILE A 47 1.35 3.01 5.25
N ARG A 48 0.40 3.37 4.38
CA ARG A 48 -1.03 3.46 4.70
C ARG A 48 -1.85 2.70 3.66
N PRO A 49 -2.90 1.96 4.06
CA PRO A 49 -3.78 1.29 3.11
C PRO A 49 -4.63 2.32 2.35
N ILE A 50 -4.86 2.08 1.06
CA ILE A 50 -5.83 2.86 0.28
C ILE A 50 -7.15 2.11 0.27
N PRO A 51 -8.25 2.70 0.77
CA PRO A 51 -9.58 2.10 0.70
C PRO A 51 -9.98 1.75 -0.75
N PRO A 52 -10.76 0.68 -0.96
CA PRO A 52 -11.15 0.24 -2.31
C PRO A 52 -11.86 1.34 -3.13
N LYS A 53 -12.67 2.17 -2.46
CA LYS A 53 -13.39 3.28 -3.10
C LYS A 53 -12.43 4.34 -3.65
N GLU A 54 -11.29 4.57 -2.98
CA GLU A 54 -10.29 5.56 -3.39
C GLU A 54 -9.33 5.02 -4.45
N ALA A 55 -9.02 3.71 -4.41
CA ALA A 55 -8.15 3.06 -5.41
C ALA A 55 -8.68 3.26 -6.84
N SER A 56 -10.01 3.15 -7.02
CA SER A 56 -10.67 3.37 -8.32
C SER A 56 -10.52 4.78 -8.90
N ASN A 57 -10.16 5.77 -8.08
CA ASN A 57 -9.96 7.16 -8.50
C ASN A 57 -8.48 7.47 -8.80
N VAL A 58 -7.55 6.81 -8.10
CA VAL A 58 -6.10 6.96 -8.31
C VAL A 58 -5.66 6.39 -9.66
N GLU A 59 -6.23 5.27 -10.10
CA GLU A 59 -5.95 4.71 -11.44
C GLU A 59 -6.48 5.62 -12.57
N ARG A 60 -7.61 6.30 -12.34
CA ARG A 60 -8.19 7.24 -13.31
C ARG A 60 -7.38 8.54 -13.44
N GLY A 61 -6.83 9.06 -12.35
CA GLY A 61 -6.01 10.28 -12.36
C GLY A 61 -4.62 10.12 -13.01
N ARG A 62 -4.09 8.90 -13.13
CA ARG A 62 -2.83 8.64 -13.86
C ARG A 62 -3.01 8.53 -15.37
N ASN A 63 -4.23 8.30 -15.84
CA ASN A 63 -4.55 8.10 -17.26
C ASN A 63 -5.11 9.34 -17.97
N SER A 64 -5.06 10.53 -17.35
CA SER A 64 -5.33 11.78 -18.06
C SER A 64 -4.07 12.23 -18.81
N PRO A 65 -4.03 12.19 -20.15
CA PRO A 65 -2.97 12.87 -20.89
C PRO A 65 -3.09 14.36 -20.57
N SER A 66 -1.99 14.99 -20.17
CA SER A 66 -1.92 16.46 -20.18
C SER A 66 -2.18 16.92 -21.61
N ALA A 67 -3.29 17.62 -21.81
CA ALA A 67 -3.64 18.28 -23.07
C ALA A 67 -2.70 19.44 -23.34
#